data_AF-A0A938QSQ0-F1
#
_entry.id   AF-A0A938QSQ0-F1
#
_cell.length_a   1.000
_cell.length_b   1.000
_cell.length_c   1.000
_cell.angle_alpha   90.00
_cell.angle_beta   90.00
_cell.angle_gamma   90.00
#
_symmetry.space_group_name_H-M   'P 1'
#
loop_
_entity.id
_entity.type
_entity.pdbx_description
1 polymer ?
#
loop_
_entity_poly.entity_id
_entity_poly.type
_entity_poly.pdbx_seq_one_letter_code
_entity_poly.pdbx_strand_id
1 'polypeptide(L)'
;MASEDGWRRRARAADALHEWLAEEHASDWALVIGDVNDDIDVSTYRSRCSPFANLVADPMLRFTTDALGESAQPPTVSWSATIDHHLATARLARRFVAHSAIVVPANDWERNYARTPRDHFPR
;
A
#
# COMPACT_ATOMS: atom_id res chain seq x y z
N MET A 1 2.76 5.02 -17.04
CA MET A 1 4.02 5.48 -16.40
C MET A 1 3.69 6.52 -15.36
N ALA A 2 4.33 6.46 -14.19
CA ALA A 2 4.16 7.45 -13.14
C ALA A 2 4.46 8.87 -13.67
N SER A 3 3.66 9.85 -13.24
CA SER A 3 3.74 11.24 -13.69
C SER A 3 3.76 12.22 -12.52
N GLU A 4 4.21 13.45 -12.77
CA GLU A 4 4.20 14.49 -11.74
C GLU A 4 2.79 14.80 -11.25
N ASP A 5 1.83 14.92 -12.16
CA ASP A 5 0.44 15.14 -11.80
C ASP A 5 -0.12 13.99 -10.97
N GLY A 6 0.23 12.73 -11.32
CA GLY A 6 -0.13 11.56 -10.56
C GLY A 6 0.42 11.60 -9.13
N TRP A 7 1.72 11.90 -9.00
CA TRP A 7 2.38 12.06 -7.70
C TRP A 7 1.70 13.14 -6.85
N ARG A 8 1.41 14.32 -7.43
CA ARG A 8 0.76 15.44 -6.71
C ARG A 8 -0.68 15.10 -6.30
N ARG A 9 -1.42 14.36 -7.13
CA ARG A 9 -2.79 13.91 -6.81
C ARG A 9 -2.79 12.91 -5.67
N ARG A 10 -1.84 11.97 -5.66
CA ARG A 10 -1.68 11.00 -4.56
C ARG A 10 -1.30 11.67 -3.25
N ALA A 11 -0.39 12.66 -3.28
CA ALA A 11 -0.02 13.41 -2.08
C ALA A 11 -1.24 14.11 -1.46
N ARG A 12 -2.03 14.83 -2.26
CA ARG A 12 -3.28 15.47 -1.77
C ARG A 12 -4.31 14.46 -1.25
N ALA A 13 -4.41 13.29 -1.88
CA ALA A 13 -5.29 12.24 -1.42
C ALA A 13 -4.80 11.63 -0.09
N ALA A 14 -3.48 11.51 0.09
CA ALA A 14 -2.87 11.06 1.33
C ALA A 14 -3.11 12.06 2.47
N ASP A 15 -3.00 13.36 2.20
CA ASP A 15 -3.35 14.42 3.16
C ASP A 15 -4.82 14.33 3.58
N ALA A 16 -5.74 14.25 2.62
CA ALA A 16 -7.17 14.15 2.90
C ALA A 16 -7.53 12.85 3.66
N LEU A 17 -6.88 11.73 3.34
CA LEU A 17 -7.07 10.47 4.07
C LEU A 17 -6.54 10.58 5.51
N HIS A 18 -5.40 11.24 5.69
CA HIS A 18 -4.81 11.48 7.01
C HIS A 18 -5.75 12.29 7.90
N GLU A 19 -6.24 13.41 7.39
CA GLU A 19 -7.22 14.27 8.07
C GLU A 19 -8.50 13.49 8.43
N TRP A 20 -9.07 12.77 7.46
CA TRP A 20 -10.29 11.99 7.68
C TRP A 20 -10.12 10.89 8.74
N LEU A 21 -8.99 10.17 8.73
CA LEU A 21 -8.70 9.17 9.76
C LEU A 21 -8.51 9.79 11.15
N ALA A 22 -7.88 10.96 11.22
CA ALA A 22 -7.66 11.68 12.47
C ALA A 22 -8.95 12.28 13.05
N GLU A 23 -9.85 12.77 12.20
CA GLU A 23 -11.09 13.41 12.63
C GLU A 23 -12.19 12.40 12.97
N GLU A 24 -12.40 11.42 12.10
CA GLU A 24 -13.54 10.51 12.19
C GLU A 24 -13.21 9.18 12.85
N HIS A 25 -11.93 8.76 12.83
CA HIS A 25 -11.53 7.39 13.18
C HIS A 25 -10.34 7.29 14.14
N ALA A 26 -9.96 8.37 14.84
CA ALA A 26 -8.78 8.37 15.74
C ALA A 26 -8.83 7.30 16.84
N SER A 27 -10.04 6.90 17.28
CA SER A 27 -10.22 5.89 18.32
C SER A 27 -10.67 4.51 17.81
N ASP A 28 -10.93 4.41 16.51
CA ASP A 28 -11.56 3.25 15.89
C ASP A 28 -10.53 2.18 15.52
N TRP A 29 -11.04 0.97 15.28
CA TRP A 29 -10.30 -0.05 14.55
C TRP A 29 -10.64 0.11 13.07
N ALA A 30 -9.79 0.85 12.35
CA ALA A 30 -9.96 1.07 10.93
C ALA A 30 -8.80 0.43 10.15
N LEU A 31 -9.16 -0.12 8.98
CA LEU A 31 -8.25 -0.72 8.02
C LEU A 31 -8.61 -0.18 6.63
N VAL A 32 -7.66 0.50 6.00
CA VAL A 32 -7.77 0.95 4.61
C VAL A 32 -6.99 -0.04 3.76
N ILE A 33 -7.64 -0.59 2.73
CA ILE A 33 -7.09 -1.59 1.82
C ILE A 33 -7.26 -1.12 0.40
N GLY A 34 -6.19 -1.13 -0.37
CA GLY A 34 -6.31 -0.99 -1.82
C GLY A 34 -5.03 -0.58 -2.52
N ASP A 35 -5.16 -0.42 -3.83
CA ASP A 35 -4.14 0.09 -4.73
C ASP A 35 -3.97 1.60 -4.57
N VAL A 36 -2.85 2.02 -3.98
CA VAL A 36 -2.50 3.43 -3.83
C VAL A 36 -1.62 3.94 -4.99
N ASN A 37 -1.29 3.08 -5.95
CA ASN A 37 -0.57 3.40 -7.20
C ASN A 37 0.81 4.06 -7.00
N ASP A 38 1.43 3.85 -5.85
CA ASP A 38 2.81 4.26 -5.54
C ASP A 38 3.34 3.42 -4.39
N ASP A 39 4.67 3.40 -4.22
CA ASP A 39 5.28 2.82 -3.03
C ASP A 39 5.26 3.80 -1.86
N ILE A 40 5.28 3.27 -0.63
CA ILE A 40 5.18 4.05 0.61
C ILE A 40 6.53 4.58 1.09
N ASP A 41 7.64 4.02 0.62
CA ASP A 41 9.00 4.47 0.94
C ASP A 41 9.56 5.44 -0.12
N VAL A 42 9.66 4.98 -1.37
CA VAL A 42 10.24 5.69 -2.51
C VAL A 42 9.26 5.64 -3.67
N SER A 43 8.85 6.81 -4.16
CA SER A 43 7.89 6.86 -5.24
C SER A 43 8.42 6.22 -6.53
N THR A 44 7.54 5.48 -7.19
CA THR A 44 7.68 5.00 -8.56
C THR A 44 7.85 6.16 -9.57
N TYR A 45 7.50 7.39 -9.20
CA TYR A 45 7.77 8.59 -9.98
C TYR A 45 9.19 9.12 -9.71
N ARG A 46 10.13 8.76 -10.59
CA ARG A 46 11.52 9.28 -10.60
C ARG A 46 12.23 9.14 -9.25
N SER A 47 11.90 8.12 -8.46
CA SER A 47 12.49 7.87 -7.14
C SER A 47 12.42 9.08 -6.20
N ARG A 48 11.36 9.89 -6.33
CA ARG A 48 11.09 10.99 -5.39
C ARG A 48 10.65 10.43 -4.04
N CYS A 49 10.59 11.30 -3.02
CA CYS A 49 9.91 10.98 -1.77
C CYS A 49 8.49 10.46 -2.04
N SER A 50 8.08 9.43 -1.30
CA SER A 50 6.73 8.89 -1.40
C SER A 50 5.68 9.98 -1.13
N PRO A 51 4.57 10.01 -1.88
CA PRO A 51 3.43 10.87 -1.56
C PRO A 51 2.75 10.51 -0.24
N PHE A 52 3.07 9.34 0.35
CA PHE A 52 2.47 8.82 1.59
C PHE A 52 3.34 9.07 2.83
N ALA A 53 4.39 9.88 2.70
CA ALA A 53 5.34 10.14 3.80
C ALA A 53 4.66 10.67 5.08
N ASN A 54 3.57 11.43 4.96
CA ASN A 54 2.78 11.90 6.10
C ASN A 54 2.12 10.74 6.86
N LEU A 55 1.54 9.76 6.14
CA LEU A 55 0.92 8.57 6.72
C LEU A 55 1.96 7.64 7.37
N VAL A 56 3.15 7.51 6.75
CA VAL A 56 4.26 6.71 7.29
C VAL A 56 4.85 7.34 8.55
N ALA A 57 4.93 8.67 8.60
CA ALA A 57 5.50 9.40 9.74
C ALA A 57 4.55 9.47 10.94
N ASP A 58 3.25 9.20 10.77
CA ASP A 58 2.28 9.27 11.86
C ASP A 58 2.33 8.00 12.73
N PRO A 59 2.71 8.10 14.03
CA PRO A 59 2.75 6.95 14.93
C PRO A 59 1.37 6.35 15.22
N MET A 60 0.28 7.05 14.91
CA MET A 60 -1.10 6.55 15.03
C MET A 60 -1.53 5.70 13.84
N LEU A 61 -0.69 5.56 12.82
CA LEU A 61 -0.94 4.76 11.64
C LEU A 61 0.17 3.72 11.45
N ARG A 62 -0.16 2.61 10.77
CA ARG A 62 0.81 1.60 10.39
C ARG A 62 0.42 0.97 9.06
N PHE A 63 1.32 1.04 8.10
CA PHE A 63 1.28 0.13 6.96
C PHE A 63 1.65 -1.27 7.42
N THR A 64 0.79 -2.26 7.16
CA THR A 64 0.98 -3.66 7.56
C THR A 64 1.52 -4.53 6.44
N THR A 65 1.60 -3.96 5.23
CA THR A 65 2.22 -4.54 4.03
C THR A 65 3.60 -3.96 3.74
N ASP A 66 4.17 -3.16 4.65
CA ASP A 66 5.49 -2.55 4.53
C ASP A 66 6.59 -3.62 4.32
N ALA A 67 6.52 -4.72 5.07
CA ALA A 67 7.44 -5.84 4.93
C ALA A 67 7.33 -6.59 3.59
N LEU A 68 6.28 -6.37 2.79
CA LEU A 68 6.15 -7.00 1.47
C LEU A 68 7.03 -6.33 0.41
N GLY A 69 7.40 -5.05 0.59
CA GLY A 69 8.39 -4.38 -0.27
C GLY A 69 9.76 -5.06 -0.25
N GLU A 70 10.06 -5.80 0.81
CA GLU A 70 11.30 -6.55 0.99
C GLU A 70 11.21 -8.02 0.52
N SER A 71 10.02 -8.50 0.12
CA SER A 71 9.82 -9.89 -0.26
C SER A 71 10.29 -10.17 -1.70
N ALA A 72 10.84 -11.37 -1.93
CA ALA A 72 11.32 -11.78 -3.25
C ALA A 72 10.20 -12.03 -4.29
N GLN A 73 8.93 -11.93 -3.90
CA GLN A 73 7.80 -12.13 -4.80
C GLN A 73 7.32 -10.79 -5.36
N PRO A 74 7.32 -10.62 -6.71
CA PRO A 74 6.80 -9.41 -7.30
C PRO A 74 5.29 -9.28 -7.00
N PRO A 75 4.80 -8.12 -6.57
CA PRO A 75 3.41 -7.91 -6.18
C PRO A 75 2.47 -7.79 -7.38
N THR A 76 3.01 -7.68 -8.59
CA THR A 76 2.27 -7.68 -9.84
C THR A 76 2.94 -8.59 -10.86
N VAL A 77 2.24 -8.88 -11.96
CA VAL A 77 2.74 -9.73 -13.04
C VAL A 77 3.97 -9.12 -13.75
N SER A 78 4.11 -7.80 -13.77
CA SER A 78 5.10 -7.09 -14.61
C SER A 78 5.92 -6.00 -13.91
N TRP A 79 5.59 -5.67 -12.65
CA TRP A 79 6.24 -4.65 -11.85
C TRP A 79 6.59 -5.16 -10.46
N SER A 80 7.77 -4.77 -9.98
CA SER A 80 8.28 -5.15 -8.65
C SER A 80 7.86 -4.19 -7.54
N ALA A 81 7.32 -3.01 -7.86
CA ALA A 81 6.94 -2.01 -6.87
C ALA A 81 5.68 -2.45 -6.11
N THR A 82 5.70 -2.28 -4.79
CA THR A 82 4.55 -2.56 -3.93
C THR A 82 3.62 -1.37 -4.03
N ILE A 83 2.42 -1.54 -4.59
CA ILE A 83 1.48 -0.44 -4.84
C ILE A 83 0.07 -0.64 -4.27
N ASP A 84 -0.32 -1.87 -3.90
CA ASP A 84 -1.44 -2.09 -2.99
C ASP A 84 -0.95 -2.24 -1.55
N HIS A 85 -1.61 -1.54 -0.63
CA HIS A 85 -1.19 -1.49 0.76
C HIS A 85 -2.37 -1.59 1.71
N HIS A 86 -2.05 -2.08 2.92
CA HIS A 86 -2.97 -2.11 4.05
C HIS A 86 -2.49 -1.10 5.10
N LEU A 87 -3.28 -0.05 5.34
CA LEU A 87 -3.04 0.95 6.37
C LEU A 87 -3.99 0.74 7.53
N ALA A 88 -3.46 0.50 8.72
CA ALA A 88 -4.22 0.29 9.94
C ALA A 88 -4.04 1.46 10.92
N THR A 89 -5.09 1.80 11.66
CA THR A 89 -4.94 2.66 12.85
C THR A 89 -4.13 1.94 13.92
N ALA A 90 -3.42 2.68 14.78
CA ALA A 90 -2.52 2.12 15.79
C ALA A 90 -3.23 1.11 16.72
N ARG A 91 -4.52 1.32 16.98
CA ARG A 91 -5.33 0.45 17.83
C ARG A 91 -5.57 -0.92 17.20
N LEU A 92 -5.78 -0.96 15.87
CA LEU A 92 -5.86 -2.20 15.10
C LEU A 92 -4.46 -2.79 14.88
N ALA A 93 -3.49 -1.96 14.51
CA ALA A 93 -2.11 -2.35 14.23
C ALA A 93 -1.42 -3.09 15.38
N ARG A 94 -1.78 -2.82 16.64
CA ARG A 94 -1.30 -3.59 17.81
C ARG A 94 -1.66 -5.07 17.80
N ARG A 95 -2.61 -5.48 16.95
CA ARG A 95 -3.03 -6.88 16.77
C ARG A 95 -2.38 -7.53 15.55
N PHE A 96 -1.57 -6.78 14.79
CA PHE A 96 -0.89 -7.31 13.63
C PHE A 96 0.06 -8.44 14.03
N VAL A 97 -0.08 -9.57 13.36
CA VAL A 97 0.86 -10.69 13.50
C VAL A 97 1.97 -10.47 12.48
N ALA A 98 3.20 -10.32 12.96
CA ALA A 98 4.36 -10.15 12.07
C ALA A 98 4.41 -11.29 11.02
N HIS A 99 4.75 -10.95 9.78
CA HIS A 99 4.82 -11.86 8.64
C HIS A 99 3.48 -12.51 8.23
N SER A 100 2.34 -11.97 8.67
CA SER A 100 1.00 -12.45 8.25
C SER A 100 0.50 -11.83 6.95
N ALA A 101 1.02 -10.66 6.56
CA ALA A 101 0.80 -10.11 5.22
C ALA A 101 1.65 -10.92 4.23
N ILE A 102 1.01 -11.46 3.19
CA ILE A 102 1.67 -12.29 2.16
C ILE A 102 1.14 -11.88 0.78
N VAL A 103 1.96 -12.02 -0.25
CA VAL A 103 1.46 -12.01 -1.62
C VAL A 103 0.88 -13.38 -1.92
N VAL A 104 -0.37 -13.43 -2.37
CA VAL A 104 -1.03 -14.68 -2.77
C VAL A 104 -0.50 -15.07 -4.16
N PRO A 105 0.18 -16.22 -4.33
CA PRO A 105 0.79 -16.62 -5.60
C PRO A 105 -0.27 -17.13 -6.58
N ALA A 106 -1.15 -16.24 -7.05
CA ALA A 106 -2.31 -16.61 -7.86
C ALA A 106 -1.95 -17.40 -9.13
N ASN A 107 -0.74 -17.19 -9.66
CA ASN A 107 -0.17 -17.93 -10.79
C ASN A 107 -0.06 -19.45 -10.56
N ASP A 108 0.03 -19.90 -9.31
CA ASP A 108 0.13 -21.33 -8.98
C ASP A 108 -1.19 -22.06 -9.24
N TRP A 109 -2.32 -21.35 -9.18
CA TRP A 109 -3.66 -21.90 -9.41
C TRP A 109 -4.27 -21.47 -10.75
N GLU A 110 -3.89 -20.30 -11.27
CA GLU A 110 -4.31 -19.79 -12.59
C GLU A 110 -3.07 -19.58 -13.47
N ARG A 111 -2.73 -20.60 -14.28
CA ARG A 111 -1.53 -20.59 -15.14
C ARG A 111 -1.48 -19.40 -16.11
N ASN A 112 -2.62 -18.79 -16.40
CA ASN A 112 -2.74 -17.64 -17.28
C ASN A 112 -3.19 -16.37 -16.55
N TYR A 113 -2.86 -16.20 -15.27
CA TYR A 113 -3.27 -15.02 -14.50
C TYR A 113 -2.87 -13.72 -15.20
N ALA A 114 -1.68 -13.71 -15.84
CA ALA A 114 -1.18 -12.63 -16.68
C ALA A 114 -2.08 -12.25 -17.88
N ARG A 115 -3.01 -13.12 -18.27
CA ARG A 115 -4.01 -12.90 -19.34
C ARG A 115 -5.40 -12.56 -18.79
N THR A 116 -5.55 -12.51 -17.47
CA THR A 116 -6.77 -12.00 -16.85
C THR A 116 -6.76 -10.47 -16.90
N PRO A 117 -7.91 -9.80 -16.68
CA PRO A 117 -7.96 -8.35 -16.54
C PRO A 117 -7.25 -7.80 -15.28
N ARG A 118 -6.59 -8.64 -14.49
CA ARG A 118 -5.89 -8.27 -13.25
C ARG A 118 -4.40 -8.57 -13.40
N ASP A 119 -3.60 -7.54 -13.22
CA ASP A 119 -2.14 -7.62 -13.20
C ASP A 119 -1.57 -7.58 -11.77
N HIS A 120 -2.40 -7.33 -10.75
CA HIS A 120 -2.01 -7.32 -9.34
C HIS A 120 -2.28 -8.67 -8.68
N PHE A 121 -1.35 -9.13 -7.84
CA PHE A 121 -1.59 -10.27 -6.96
C PHE A 121 -2.30 -9.83 -5.68
N PRO A 122 -3.29 -10.60 -5.18
CA PRO A 122 -3.92 -10.31 -3.89
C PRO A 122 -2.93 -10.38 -2.73
N ARG A 123 -3.24 -9.67 -1.65
CA ARG A 123 -2.41 -9.56 -0.44
C ARG A 123 -3.27 -9.48 0.82
#